data_AF-A0A433D3Q3-F1
#
_entry.id   AF-A0A433D3Q3-F1
#
_cell.length_a   1.000
_cell.length_b   1.000
_cell.length_c   1.000
_cell.angle_alpha   90.00
_cell.angle_beta   90.00
_cell.angle_gamma   90.00
#
_symmetry.space_group_name_H-M   'P 1'
#
loop_
_entity.id
_entity.type
_entity.pdbx_description
1 polymer ?
#
loop_
_entity_poly.entity_id
_entity_poly.type
_entity_poly.pdbx_seq_one_letter_code
_entity_poly.pdbx_strand_id
1 'polypeptide(L)'
;MTATNANTGTSTSPGPGTDGCRGNRYRPKADFDYDFEAEWAPDLDAYESGGNYRINVDVPGVRKEDVRIDVSSEGNLVIQGHRRRETNLSDTKISERSYGRFKRT
;
A
#
# COMPACT_ATOMS: atom_id res chain seq x y z
N MET A 1 33.12 15.45 -47.25
CA MET A 1 31.70 15.79 -46.99
C MET A 1 31.30 15.00 -45.74
N THR A 2 31.42 15.58 -44.54
CA THR A 2 30.31 16.18 -43.75
C THR A 2 29.15 15.19 -43.52
N ALA A 3 28.64 14.93 -42.31
CA ALA A 3 28.73 15.63 -41.04
C ALA A 3 28.51 14.70 -39.82
N THR A 4 29.12 15.14 -38.72
CA THR A 4 28.89 14.92 -37.29
C THR A 4 27.40 14.94 -36.89
N ASN A 5 26.98 14.11 -35.92
CA ASN A 5 26.43 14.69 -34.68
C ASN A 5 26.51 13.78 -33.45
N ALA A 6 26.88 14.42 -32.35
CA ALA A 6 27.05 13.90 -31.00
C ALA A 6 25.76 14.13 -30.19
N ASN A 7 25.45 13.21 -29.27
CA ASN A 7 24.49 13.49 -28.20
C ASN A 7 25.18 13.30 -26.85
N THR A 8 25.64 14.43 -26.32
CA THR A 8 25.95 14.65 -24.90
C THR A 8 24.68 15.11 -24.19
N GLY A 9 24.26 14.38 -23.16
CA GLY A 9 23.21 14.80 -22.23
C GLY A 9 23.60 14.38 -20.82
N THR A 10 24.26 15.27 -20.09
CA THR A 10 24.59 15.13 -18.67
C THR A 10 23.33 15.28 -17.83
N SER A 11 22.94 14.22 -17.11
CA SER A 11 21.90 14.27 -16.07
C SER A 11 22.53 14.73 -14.75
N THR A 12 22.37 16.01 -14.41
CA THR A 12 22.71 16.55 -13.10
C THR A 12 21.57 16.26 -12.12
N SER A 13 21.83 15.37 -11.15
CA SER A 13 20.94 15.14 -10.01
C SER A 13 21.16 16.24 -8.96
N PRO A 14 20.13 16.95 -8.48
CA PRO A 14 20.29 17.82 -7.33
C PRO A 14 20.26 16.98 -6.04
N GLY A 15 21.39 16.92 -5.34
CA GLY A 15 21.44 16.37 -3.98
C GLY A 15 20.80 17.36 -2.99
N PRO A 16 19.98 16.92 -2.02
CA PRO A 16 19.44 17.84 -1.03
C PRO A 16 20.46 18.07 0.09
N GLY A 17 20.82 19.33 0.26
CA GLY A 17 21.65 19.84 1.35
C GLY A 17 21.05 19.52 2.72
N THR A 18 21.95 19.29 3.66
CA THR A 18 21.63 19.08 5.07
C THR A 18 21.43 20.44 5.74
N ASP A 19 20.20 20.82 6.05
CA ASP A 19 19.93 21.84 7.06
C ASP A 19 18.91 21.32 8.07
N GLY A 20 19.31 21.38 9.33
CA GLY A 20 18.67 20.69 10.45
C GLY A 20 17.47 21.45 11.01
N CYS A 21 16.37 20.73 11.18
CA CYS A 21 15.40 20.89 12.28
C CYS A 21 14.82 19.50 12.58
N ARG A 22 14.96 19.07 13.84
CA ARG A 22 14.56 17.75 14.34
C ARG A 22 13.05 17.73 14.58
N GLY A 23 12.31 17.23 13.60
CA GLY A 23 10.98 16.64 13.81
C GLY A 23 11.07 15.18 13.41
N ASN A 24 10.38 14.29 14.12
CA ASN A 24 10.25 12.89 13.74
C ASN A 24 9.62 12.81 12.35
N ARG A 25 10.43 12.82 11.29
CA ARG A 25 9.99 12.61 9.92
C ARG A 25 9.61 11.14 9.87
N TYR A 26 8.31 10.84 10.04
CA TYR A 26 7.77 9.57 9.56
C TYR A 26 8.27 9.42 8.13
N ARG A 27 9.29 8.57 7.95
CA ARG A 27 9.76 8.19 6.64
C ARG A 27 8.81 7.05 6.26
N PRO A 28 7.81 7.28 5.40
CA PRO A 28 7.07 6.17 4.83
C PRO A 28 8.11 5.23 4.24
N LYS A 29 8.04 3.95 4.59
CA LYS A 29 8.96 2.98 3.98
C LYS A 29 8.71 3.04 2.48
N ALA A 30 9.76 3.35 1.71
CA ALA A 30 9.70 3.73 0.30
C ALA A 30 9.29 2.57 -0.65
N ASP A 31 8.86 1.44 -0.10
CA ASP A 31 8.29 0.27 -0.77
C ASP A 31 6.75 0.25 -0.73
N PHE A 32 6.10 1.29 -0.19
CA PHE A 32 4.64 1.38 -0.11
C PHE A 32 4.03 1.78 -1.45
N ASP A 33 3.57 0.78 -2.19
CA ASP A 33 2.65 0.99 -3.30
C ASP A 33 1.28 1.37 -2.71
N TYR A 34 1.04 2.67 -2.57
CA TYR A 34 -0.26 3.24 -2.21
C TYR A 34 -1.18 3.37 -3.43
N ASP A 35 -0.62 3.27 -4.63
CA ASP A 35 -1.28 3.63 -5.89
C ASP A 35 -1.61 2.37 -6.69
N PHE A 36 -2.31 1.45 -6.04
CA PHE A 36 -2.91 0.32 -6.71
C PHE A 36 -4.44 0.40 -6.62
N GLU A 37 -5.09 -0.02 -7.71
CA GLU A 37 -6.52 -0.29 -7.72
C GLU A 37 -6.80 -1.59 -6.95
N ALA A 38 -7.65 -1.50 -5.92
CA ALA A 38 -8.05 -2.65 -5.14
C ALA A 38 -8.98 -3.56 -5.96
N GLU A 39 -8.71 -4.86 -5.94
CA GLU A 39 -9.51 -5.87 -6.63
C GLU A 39 -10.76 -6.25 -5.82
N TRP A 40 -10.68 -6.10 -4.50
CA TRP A 40 -11.82 -6.26 -3.60
C TRP A 40 -11.65 -5.39 -2.37
N ALA A 41 -12.76 -5.17 -1.66
CA ALA A 41 -12.81 -4.33 -0.49
C ALA A 41 -13.46 -5.10 0.67
N PRO A 42 -12.72 -5.41 1.76
CA PRO A 42 -13.26 -6.17 2.88
C PRO A 42 -14.33 -5.38 3.61
N ASP A 43 -15.28 -6.08 4.23
CA ASP A 43 -16.28 -5.47 5.09
C ASP A 43 -15.62 -4.94 6.37
N LEU A 44 -16.16 -3.85 6.92
CA LEU A 44 -15.62 -3.21 8.10
C LEU A 44 -16.72 -2.61 8.97
N ASP A 45 -16.47 -2.63 10.28
CA ASP A 45 -17.24 -1.91 11.28
C ASP A 45 -16.34 -0.88 11.98
N ALA A 46 -16.84 0.34 12.15
CA ALA A 46 -16.16 1.40 12.89
C ALA A 46 -17.08 1.92 13.99
N TYR A 47 -16.57 1.96 15.22
CA TYR A 47 -17.33 2.46 16.37
C TYR A 47 -16.41 3.08 17.42
N GLU A 48 -16.97 3.97 18.23
CA GLU A 48 -16.26 4.60 19.34
C GLU A 48 -16.52 3.83 20.64
N SER A 49 -15.48 3.59 21.43
CA SER A 49 -15.61 2.93 22.73
C SER A 49 -14.52 3.42 23.68
N GLY A 50 -14.95 4.04 24.80
CA GLY A 50 -14.04 4.50 25.84
C GLY A 50 -13.02 5.55 25.36
N GLY A 51 -13.46 6.51 24.54
CA GLY A 51 -12.61 7.58 23.99
C GLY A 51 -11.62 7.13 22.91
N ASN A 52 -11.80 5.92 22.37
CA ASN A 52 -10.98 5.39 21.29
C ASN A 52 -11.86 4.94 20.12
N TYR A 53 -11.36 5.11 18.90
CA TYR A 53 -11.95 4.47 17.73
C TYR A 53 -11.51 3.01 17.65
N ARG A 54 -12.48 2.12 17.40
CA ARG A 54 -12.25 0.71 17.11
C ARG A 54 -12.74 0.41 15.70
N ILE A 55 -11.87 -0.21 14.92
CA ILE A 55 -12.14 -0.58 13.54
C ILE A 55 -11.89 -2.08 13.41
N ASN A 56 -12.94 -2.81 13.06
CA ASN A 56 -12.90 -4.23 12.78
C ASN A 56 -12.99 -4.42 11.27
N VAL A 57 -12.12 -5.26 10.70
CA VAL A 57 -12.10 -5.51 9.25
C VAL A 57 -12.03 -7.01 9.00
N ASP A 58 -12.92 -7.50 8.14
CA ASP A 58 -13.03 -8.92 7.82
C ASP A 58 -12.08 -9.32 6.69
N VAL A 59 -10.90 -9.82 7.07
CA VAL A 59 -9.84 -10.28 6.16
C VAL A 59 -9.50 -11.77 6.35
N PRO A 60 -10.45 -12.69 6.13
CA PRO A 60 -10.22 -14.11 6.38
C PRO A 60 -9.21 -14.72 5.40
N GLY A 61 -8.31 -15.56 5.92
CA GLY A 61 -7.30 -16.27 5.11
C GLY A 61 -6.15 -15.40 4.61
N VAL A 62 -5.99 -14.20 5.16
CA VAL A 62 -4.83 -13.33 4.90
C VAL A 62 -3.81 -13.54 6.02
N ARG A 63 -2.54 -13.70 5.66
CA ARG A 63 -1.48 -13.81 6.67
C ARG A 63 -1.17 -12.43 7.26
N LYS A 64 -0.80 -12.37 8.54
CA LYS A 64 -0.60 -11.09 9.25
C LYS A 64 0.42 -10.19 8.56
N GLU A 65 1.48 -10.79 8.02
CA GLU A 65 2.54 -10.12 7.27
C GLU A 65 2.11 -9.58 5.90
N ASP A 66 0.99 -10.07 5.35
CA ASP A 66 0.39 -9.56 4.12
C ASP A 66 -0.63 -8.43 4.39
N VAL A 67 -0.86 -8.06 5.66
CA VAL A 67 -1.69 -6.92 6.06
C VAL A 67 -0.78 -5.76 6.49
N ARG A 68 -1.04 -4.58 5.94
CA ARG A 68 -0.35 -3.35 6.31
C ARG A 68 -1.37 -2.28 6.69
N ILE A 69 -1.04 -1.52 7.73
CA ILE A 69 -1.89 -0.48 8.31
C ILE A 69 -1.04 0.77 8.51
N ASP A 70 -1.49 1.87 7.93
CA ASP A 70 -0.78 3.15 7.94
C ASP A 70 -1.73 4.32 8.16
N VAL A 71 -1.18 5.45 8.58
CA VAL A 71 -1.89 6.72 8.59
C VAL A 71 -1.25 7.61 7.53
N SER A 72 -2.05 8.07 6.57
CA SER A 72 -1.57 8.95 5.50
C SER A 72 -1.13 10.30 6.08
N SER A 73 -0.38 11.08 5.30
CA SER A 73 0.00 12.45 5.68
C SER A 73 -1.21 13.38 5.92
N GLU A 74 -2.37 13.01 5.38
CA GLU A 74 -3.64 13.74 5.52
C GLU A 74 -4.46 13.27 6.73
N GLY A 75 -3.97 12.26 7.47
CA GLY A 75 -4.63 11.74 8.68
C GLY A 75 -5.62 10.60 8.45
N ASN A 76 -5.68 10.03 7.24
CA ASN A 76 -6.59 8.92 6.93
C ASN A 76 -5.96 7.57 7.31
N LEU A 77 -6.73 6.67 7.93
CA LEU A 77 -6.28 5.31 8.23
C LEU A 77 -6.39 4.45 6.97
N VAL A 78 -5.26 3.95 6.47
CA VAL A 78 -5.22 3.11 5.28
C VAL A 78 -4.90 1.69 5.67
N ILE A 79 -5.77 0.77 5.25
CA ILE A 79 -5.66 -0.66 5.49
C ILE A 79 -5.54 -1.33 4.13
N GLN A 80 -4.41 -2.02 3.91
CA GLN A 80 -4.11 -2.64 2.63
C GLN A 80 -3.47 -4.01 2.79
N GLY A 81 -3.60 -4.84 1.77
CA GLY A 81 -2.97 -6.16 1.76
C GLY A 81 -3.31 -6.98 0.54
N HIS A 82 -2.96 -8.27 0.58
CA HIS A 82 -3.21 -9.19 -0.52
C HIS A 82 -3.71 -10.54 -0.01
N ARG A 83 -4.90 -10.94 -0.46
CA ARG A 83 -5.42 -12.29 -0.29
C ARG A 83 -5.04 -13.16 -1.48
N ARG A 84 -4.09 -14.08 -1.28
CA ARG A 84 -3.64 -14.98 -2.34
C ARG A 84 -4.70 -16.05 -2.62
N ARG A 85 -4.85 -16.42 -3.91
CA ARG A 85 -5.68 -17.56 -4.31
C ARG A 85 -4.95 -18.86 -4.00
N GLU A 86 -5.66 -19.79 -3.36
CA GLU A 86 -5.17 -21.16 -3.17
C GLU A 86 -5.22 -21.90 -4.52
N THR A 87 -4.09 -22.42 -4.97
CA THR A 87 -3.96 -23.09 -6.28
C THR A 87 -4.48 -24.53 -6.28
N ASN A 88 -4.74 -25.13 -5.11
CA ASN A 88 -5.16 -26.53 -4.96
C ASN A 88 -6.68 -26.69 -4.78
N LEU A 89 -7.47 -25.86 -5.48
CA LEU A 89 -8.94 -25.89 -5.43
C LEU A 89 -9.54 -26.87 -6.44
N SER A 90 -8.82 -27.93 -6.83
CA SER A 90 -9.25 -28.89 -7.88
C SER A 90 -10.60 -29.56 -7.60
N ASP A 91 -10.99 -29.67 -6.32
CA ASP A 91 -12.26 -30.25 -5.88
C ASP A 91 -13.33 -29.22 -5.50
N THR A 92 -13.06 -27.93 -5.72
CA THR A 92 -13.99 -26.85 -5.36
C THR A 92 -15.21 -26.85 -6.27
N LYS A 93 -16.39 -27.07 -5.69
CA LYS A 93 -17.65 -27.04 -6.44
C LYS A 93 -18.18 -25.64 -6.68
N ILE A 94 -17.95 -24.71 -5.73
CA ILE A 94 -18.41 -23.32 -5.78
C ILE A 94 -17.31 -22.43 -5.17
N SER A 95 -17.01 -21.31 -5.83
CA SER A 95 -16.06 -20.31 -5.34
C SER A 95 -16.65 -18.90 -5.47
N GLU A 96 -17.16 -18.37 -4.36
CA GLU A 96 -17.70 -17.00 -4.27
C GLU A 96 -16.70 -16.03 -3.62
N ARG A 97 -15.66 -16.56 -2.97
CA ARG A 97 -14.68 -15.74 -2.25
C ARG A 97 -13.90 -14.84 -3.22
N SER A 98 -13.80 -13.56 -2.88
CA SER A 98 -12.92 -12.60 -3.55
C SER A 98 -11.45 -12.84 -3.17
N TYR A 99 -10.54 -12.61 -4.12
CA TYR A 99 -9.08 -12.69 -3.96
C TYR A 99 -8.43 -11.46 -4.58
N GLY A 100 -7.12 -11.32 -4.37
CA GLY A 100 -6.34 -10.22 -4.91
C GLY A 100 -6.03 -9.15 -3.86
N ARG A 101 -5.50 -8.03 -4.33
CA ARG A 101 -5.15 -6.90 -3.46
C ARG A 101 -6.40 -6.18 -2.96
N PHE A 102 -6.37 -5.77 -1.69
CA PHE A 102 -7.43 -4.98 -1.09
C PHE A 102 -6.90 -3.69 -0.49
N LYS A 103 -7.76 -2.67 -0.46
CA LYS A 103 -7.49 -1.37 0.15
C LYS A 103 -8.77 -0.77 0.72
N ARG A 104 -8.68 -0.21 1.93
CA ARG A 104 -9.68 0.66 2.56
C ARG A 104 -8.96 1.90 3.10
N THR A 105 -9.60 3.06 3.00
CA THR A 105 -9.12 4.37 3.48
C THR A 105 -10.24 5.03 4.29
#